data_AF-A0AAD9ZSH4-F1
#
_entry.id   AF-A0AAD9ZSH4-F1
#
_cell.length_a   1.000
_cell.length_b   1.000
_cell.length_c   1.000
_cell.angle_alpha   90.00
_cell.angle_beta   90.00
_cell.angle_gamma   90.00
#
_symmetry.space_group_name_H-M   'P 1'
#
loop_
_entity.id
_entity.type
_entity.pdbx_description
1 polymer ?
#
loop_
_entity_poly.entity_id
_entity_poly.type
_entity_poly.pdbx_seq_one_letter_code
_entity_poly.pdbx_strand_id
1 'polypeptide(L)'
;MTKEFGVFLGSMVGEVIEVDVGVWGDCSGKFLRVRVLLEVDKPLRQCLRVDMMEDGNETIMLVRYERFPIHYYWCRRLGHSLSECVIDPRVGGGEEDLPFGAWLKVAVPPRCM
;
A
#
# COMPACT_ATOMS: atom_id res chain seq x y z
N MET A 1 3.41 -5.57 -18.65
CA MET A 1 3.00 -4.30 -17.98
C MET A 1 4.10 -3.28 -18.25
N THR A 2 3.74 -2.04 -18.60
CA THR A 2 4.73 -1.01 -18.98
C THR A 2 5.01 -0.04 -17.83
N LYS A 3 6.10 0.72 -17.93
CA LYS A 3 6.45 1.78 -16.99
C LYS A 3 5.32 2.79 -16.80
N GLU A 4 4.66 3.19 -17.89
CA GLU A 4 3.57 4.17 -17.90
C GLU A 4 2.38 3.68 -17.09
N PHE A 5 2.05 2.38 -17.21
CA PHE A 5 1.01 1.77 -16.39
C PHE A 5 1.39 1.76 -14.91
N GLY A 6 2.69 1.58 -14.61
CA GLY A 6 3.22 1.72 -13.26
C GLY A 6 3.09 3.13 -12.68
N VAL A 7 3.38 4.15 -13.48
CA VAL A 7 3.18 5.55 -13.08
C VAL A 7 1.70 5.84 -12.87
N PHE A 8 0.83 5.38 -13.77
CA PHE A 8 -0.61 5.55 -13.66
C PHE A 8 -1.15 4.95 -12.36
N LEU A 9 -0.93 3.65 -12.11
CA LEU A 9 -1.40 3.00 -10.89
C LEU A 9 -0.77 3.60 -9.63
N GLY A 10 0.52 3.96 -9.68
CA GLY A 10 1.22 4.60 -8.57
C GLY A 10 0.62 5.95 -8.20
N SER A 11 0.27 6.77 -9.20
CA SER A 11 -0.32 8.09 -9.00
C SER A 11 -1.70 8.06 -8.33
N MET A 12 -2.42 6.94 -8.46
CA MET A 12 -3.67 6.73 -7.73
C MET A 12 -3.44 6.51 -6.23
N VAL A 13 -2.23 6.12 -5.82
CA VAL A 13 -1.85 5.89 -4.43
C VAL A 13 -1.18 7.15 -3.82
N GLY A 14 -0.23 7.75 -4.52
CA GLY A 14 0.52 8.92 -4.08
C GLY A 14 1.47 9.45 -5.17
N GLU A 15 2.36 10.36 -4.83
CA GLU A 15 3.35 10.87 -5.79
C GLU A 15 4.36 9.78 -6.14
N VAL A 16 4.53 9.49 -7.43
CA VAL A 16 5.43 8.42 -7.89
C VAL A 16 6.88 8.92 -7.90
N ILE A 17 7.72 8.27 -7.10
CA ILE A 17 9.16 8.52 -7.05
C ILE A 17 9.87 7.66 -8.09
N GLU A 18 9.51 6.38 -8.15
CA GLU A 18 10.22 5.39 -8.97
C GLU A 18 9.29 4.22 -9.34
N VAL A 19 9.45 3.70 -10.55
CA VAL A 19 8.81 2.44 -10.98
C VAL A 19 9.92 1.44 -11.25
N ASP A 20 9.87 0.30 -10.56
CA ASP A 20 10.83 -0.80 -10.76
C ASP A 20 10.52 -1.47 -12.10
N VAL A 21 11.35 -1.16 -13.11
CA VAL A 21 11.24 -1.71 -14.46
C VAL A 21 12.56 -2.38 -14.85
N GLY A 22 12.45 -3.46 -15.62
CA GLY A 22 13.60 -4.13 -16.21
C GLY A 22 14.36 -3.22 -17.17
N VAL A 23 15.51 -3.72 -17.64
CA VAL A 23 16.43 -2.99 -18.54
C VAL A 23 15.73 -2.50 -19.82
N TRP A 24 14.66 -3.17 -20.25
CA TRP A 24 13.87 -2.83 -21.43
C TRP A 24 12.63 -1.97 -21.13
N GLY A 25 12.48 -1.46 -19.91
CA GLY A 25 11.31 -0.68 -19.48
C GLY A 25 10.06 -1.52 -19.26
N ASP A 26 10.19 -2.84 -19.29
CA ASP A 26 9.13 -3.80 -19.04
C ASP A 26 9.09 -4.21 -17.57
N CYS A 27 7.88 -4.33 -17.03
CA CYS A 27 7.69 -4.92 -15.71
C CYS A 27 7.59 -6.44 -15.88
N SER A 28 8.73 -7.13 -15.90
CA SER A 28 8.79 -8.58 -16.02
C SER A 28 8.58 -9.22 -14.64
N GLY A 29 7.33 -9.55 -14.28
CA GLY A 29 7.02 -10.20 -13.00
C GLY A 29 5.52 -10.35 -12.72
N LYS A 30 5.19 -11.10 -11.67
CA LYS A 30 3.81 -11.24 -11.16
C LYS A 30 3.30 -9.96 -10.47
N PHE A 31 4.20 -9.03 -10.17
CA PHE A 31 3.92 -7.80 -9.42
C PHE A 31 4.59 -6.62 -10.10
N LEU A 32 3.94 -5.47 -10.00
CA LEU A 32 4.47 -4.16 -10.34
C LEU A 32 4.90 -3.48 -9.04
N ARG A 33 6.16 -3.08 -8.93
CA ARG A 33 6.67 -2.39 -7.74
C ARG A 33 6.84 -0.92 -8.05
N VAL A 34 6.17 -0.09 -7.25
CA VAL A 34 6.21 1.36 -7.40
C VAL A 34 6.57 1.97 -6.07
N ARG A 35 7.55 2.85 -6.07
CA ARG A 35 7.92 3.66 -4.92
C ARG A 35 7.12 4.96 -4.98
N VAL A 36 6.28 5.17 -3.98
CA VAL A 36 5.43 6.37 -3.87
C VAL A 36 5.74 7.14 -2.59
N LEU A 37 5.65 8.46 -2.66
CA LEU A 37 5.60 9.32 -1.49
C LEU A 37 4.20 9.23 -0.89
N LEU A 38 4.13 8.93 0.41
CA LEU A 38 2.88 8.78 1.14
C LEU A 38 2.82 9.79 2.28
N GLU A 39 1.65 10.39 2.43
CA GLU A 39 1.29 11.17 3.60
C GLU A 39 0.92 10.22 4.76
N VAL A 40 1.67 10.31 5.86
CA VAL A 40 1.59 9.36 7.00
C VAL A 40 0.31 9.51 7.83
N ASP A 41 -0.29 10.69 7.80
CA ASP A 41 -1.53 11.06 8.50
C ASP A 41 -2.78 10.58 7.77
N LYS A 42 -2.66 10.17 6.50
CA LYS A 42 -3.76 9.63 5.70
C LYS A 42 -3.85 8.11 5.81
N PRO A 43 -5.06 7.53 5.79
CA PRO A 43 -5.26 6.09 5.67
C PRO A 43 -4.61 5.54 4.39
N LEU A 44 -3.91 4.42 4.52
CA LEU A 44 -3.36 3.71 3.36
C LEU A 44 -4.46 3.13 2.46
N ARG A 45 -4.27 3.25 1.14
CA ARG A 45 -5.14 2.59 0.14
C ARG A 45 -4.80 1.10 0.05
N GLN A 46 -5.81 0.25 0.01
CA GLN A 46 -5.64 -1.21 -0.03
C GLN A 46 -5.98 -1.82 -1.39
N CYS A 47 -6.84 -1.14 -2.14
CA CYS A 47 -7.23 -1.55 -3.46
C CYS A 47 -7.36 -0.35 -4.38
N LEU A 48 -7.12 -0.59 -5.66
CA LEU A 48 -7.41 0.33 -6.74
C LEU A 48 -8.55 -0.27 -7.56
N ARG A 49 -9.56 0.54 -7.87
CA ARG A 49 -10.60 0.20 -8.85
C ARG A 49 -10.21 0.88 -10.15
N VAL A 50 -9.96 0.07 -11.17
CA VAL A 50 -9.45 0.55 -12.45
C VAL A 50 -10.27 -0.08 -13.55
N ASP A 51 -10.92 0.74 -14.36
CA ASP A 51 -11.45 0.31 -15.64
C ASP A 51 -10.29 0.24 -16.63
N MET A 52 -9.87 -0.97 -16.99
CA MET A 52 -8.73 -1.19 -17.88
C MET A 52 -9.12 -1.10 -19.35
N MET A 53 -10.40 -1.29 -19.68
CA MET A 53 -10.89 -1.42 -21.05
C MET A 53 -11.78 -0.24 -21.49
N GLU A 54 -12.04 0.71 -20.58
CA GLU A 54 -12.99 1.81 -20.76
C GLU A 54 -14.40 1.33 -21.13
N ASP A 55 -14.75 0.11 -20.71
CA ASP A 55 -16.02 -0.54 -20.98
C ASP A 55 -16.98 -0.47 -19.77
N GLY A 56 -16.58 0.22 -18.71
CA GLY A 56 -17.30 0.32 -17.44
C GLY A 56 -17.03 -0.85 -16.49
N ASN A 57 -16.24 -1.86 -16.89
CA ASN A 57 -15.91 -3.00 -16.03
C ASN A 57 -14.65 -2.71 -15.21
N GLU A 58 -14.89 -2.33 -13.96
CA GLU A 58 -13.79 -2.09 -13.02
C GLU A 58 -13.13 -3.38 -12.56
N THR A 59 -11.80 -3.40 -12.63
CA THR A 59 -10.95 -4.42 -12.02
C THR A 59 -10.45 -3.93 -10.66
N ILE A 60 -10.57 -4.77 -9.64
CA ILE A 60 -10.02 -4.50 -8.32
C ILE A 60 -8.58 -5.03 -8.27
N MET A 61 -7.63 -4.14 -8.10
CA MET A 61 -6.21 -4.47 -7.91
C MET A 61 -5.84 -4.30 -6.43
N LEU A 62 -5.21 -5.32 -5.84
CA LEU A 62 -4.77 -5.27 -4.44
C LEU A 62 -3.40 -4.57 -4.34
N VAL A 63 -3.30 -3.60 -3.44
CA VAL A 63 -2.05 -2.89 -3.13
C VAL A 63 -1.35 -3.60 -1.97
N ARG A 64 -0.08 -3.96 -2.17
CA ARG A 64 0.78 -4.53 -1.13
C ARG A 64 1.92 -3.56 -0.82
N TYR A 65 2.05 -3.18 0.44
CA TYR A 65 3.15 -2.34 0.93
C TYR A 65 4.31 -3.22 1.38
N GLU A 66 5.54 -2.83 1.01
CA GLU A 66 6.77 -3.48 1.48
C GLU A 66 7.50 -2.56 2.47
N ARG A 67 8.28 -3.13 3.40
CA ARG A 67 9.17 -2.37 4.32
C ARG A 67 8.45 -1.34 5.19
N PHE A 68 7.23 -1.66 5.61
CA PHE A 68 6.37 -0.76 6.37
C PHE A 68 6.75 -0.75 7.87
N PRO A 69 7.25 0.37 8.43
CA PRO A 69 7.53 0.47 9.85
C PRO A 69 6.21 0.54 10.63
N ILE A 70 6.13 -0.27 11.70
CA ILE A 70 5.12 -0.32 12.76
C ILE A 70 3.86 0.53 12.49
N HIS A 71 2.79 -0.13 12.06
CA HIS A 71 1.48 0.48 11.82
C HIS A 71 0.46 -0.10 12.77
N TYR A 72 -0.49 0.73 13.21
CA TYR A 72 -1.66 0.25 13.92
C TYR A 72 -2.71 -0.20 12.91
N TYR A 73 -3.04 -1.49 13.00
CA TYR A 73 -3.89 -2.23 12.07
C TYR A 73 -5.28 -1.63 11.87
N TRP A 74 -5.76 -0.83 12.84
CA TRP A 74 -7.13 -0.35 12.86
C TRP A 74 -7.40 0.96 12.13
N CYS A 75 -6.60 1.98 12.41
CA CYS A 75 -6.81 3.32 11.90
C CYS A 75 -6.17 3.54 10.52
N ARG A 76 -5.36 2.58 10.05
CA ARG A 76 -4.70 2.58 8.74
C ARG A 76 -3.73 3.75 8.51
N ARG A 77 -3.37 4.48 9.58
CA ARG A 77 -2.44 5.63 9.57
C ARG A 77 -1.09 5.23 10.15
N LEU A 78 -0.05 5.94 9.73
CA LEU A 78 1.32 5.74 10.19
C LEU A 78 1.67 6.67 11.37
N GLY A 79 2.71 6.30 12.11
CA GLY A 79 3.45 7.25 12.96
C GLY A 79 2.79 7.63 14.28
N HIS A 80 1.83 6.86 14.80
CA HIS A 80 1.26 7.10 16.13
C HIS A 80 1.08 5.79 16.91
N SER A 81 1.14 5.90 18.23
CA SER A 81 0.90 4.81 19.18
C SER A 81 -0.60 4.57 19.39
N LEU A 82 -0.98 3.43 19.98
CA LEU A 82 -2.39 3.15 20.33
C LEU A 82 -3.02 4.25 21.17
N SER A 83 -2.26 4.79 22.13
CA SER A 83 -2.69 5.87 23.02
C SER A 83 -2.95 7.19 22.30
N GLU A 84 -2.36 7.38 21.12
CA GLU A 84 -2.51 8.57 20.29
C GLU A 84 -3.54 8.36 19.17
N CYS A 85 -4.08 7.14 19.03
CA CYS A 85 -5.06 6.80 18.01
C CYS A 85 -6.43 7.36 18.38
N VAL A 86 -6.92 8.32 17.59
CA VAL A 86 -8.22 8.96 17.79
C VAL A 86 -9.40 8.08 17.33
N ILE A 87 -9.11 6.99 16.61
CA ILE A 87 -10.11 6.03 16.13
C ILE A 87 -10.25 4.92 17.17
N ASP A 88 -11.42 4.81 17.80
CA ASP A 88 -11.73 3.76 18.78
C ASP A 88 -11.82 2.39 18.07
N PRO A 89 -11.03 1.39 18.50
CA PRO A 89 -11.09 0.03 18.00
C PRO A 89 -12.46 -0.64 18.00
N ARG A 90 -13.40 -0.15 18.80
CA ARG A 90 -14.71 -0.79 19.03
C ARG A 90 -15.78 -0.30 18.06
N VAL A 91 -15.46 0.68 17.22
CA VAL A 91 -16.42 1.33 16.31
C VAL A 91 -16.43 0.68 14.91
N GLY A 92 -15.54 -0.27 14.62
CA GLY A 92 -15.48 -0.91 13.30
C GLY A 92 -15.01 -2.36 13.32
N GLY A 93 -15.94 -3.31 13.42
CA GLY A 93 -15.75 -4.73 13.06
C GLY A 93 -14.88 -5.55 14.02
N GLY A 94 -15.04 -6.87 14.01
CA GLY A 94 -14.26 -7.78 14.86
C GLY A 94 -12.81 -7.95 14.38
N GLU A 95 -11.97 -8.61 15.19
CA GLU A 95 -10.55 -8.88 14.88
C GLU A 95 -10.33 -9.65 13.55
N GLU A 96 -11.39 -10.30 13.08
CA GLU A 96 -11.53 -11.07 11.85
C GLU A 96 -11.87 -10.23 10.60
N ASP A 97 -12.24 -8.95 10.78
CA ASP A 97 -12.44 -7.96 9.71
C ASP A 97 -11.21 -7.07 9.47
N LEU A 98 -10.08 -7.35 10.16
CA LEU A 98 -8.85 -6.58 10.02
C LEU A 98 -8.25 -6.77 8.62
N PRO A 99 -8.20 -5.73 7.77
CA PRO A 99 -7.69 -5.87 6.41
C PRO A 99 -6.15 -5.82 6.32
N PHE A 100 -5.47 -5.78 7.47
CA PHE A 100 -4.02 -5.75 7.60
C PHE A 100 -3.63 -6.80 8.66
N GLY A 101 -2.76 -7.75 8.30
CA GLY A 101 -2.32 -8.83 9.18
C GLY A 101 -0.82 -8.77 9.51
N ALA A 102 -0.32 -9.72 10.31
CA ALA A 102 1.09 -9.79 10.71
C ALA A 102 2.08 -9.82 9.52
N TRP A 103 1.63 -10.15 8.32
CA TRP A 103 2.41 -10.18 7.07
C TRP A 103 2.91 -8.80 6.58
N LEU A 104 2.38 -7.69 7.11
CA LEU A 104 2.93 -6.34 6.87
C LEU A 104 4.06 -5.95 7.84
N LYS A 105 4.32 -6.75 8.88
CA LYS A 105 5.45 -6.50 9.78
C LYS A 105 6.73 -6.85 9.04
N VAL A 106 7.55 -5.85 8.77
CA VAL A 106 8.94 -6.11 8.40
C VAL A 106 9.71 -6.39 9.68
N ALA A 107 10.40 -7.53 9.73
CA ALA A 107 11.32 -7.84 10.81
C ALA A 107 12.26 -6.65 10.96
N VAL A 108 12.31 -6.07 12.17
CA VAL A 108 13.25 -4.99 12.46
C VAL A 108 14.63 -5.53 12.12
N PRO A 109 15.38 -4.93 11.17
CA PRO A 109 16.72 -5.41 10.87
C PRO A 109 17.53 -5.38 12.17
N PRO A 110 18.33 -6.43 12.45
CA PRO A 110 19.13 -6.46 13.67
C PRO A 110 19.91 -5.15 13.75
N ARG A 111 19.78 -4.45 14.88
CA ARG A 111 20.54 -3.23 15.14
C ARG A 111 22.01 -3.59 14.98
N CYS A 112 22.70 -2.94 14.06
CA CYS A 112 24.16 -2.98 14.06
C CYS A 112 24.61 -2.34 15.38
N MET A 113 25.16 -3.16 16.28
CA MET A 113 25.99 -2.72 17.39
C MET A 113 27.35 -2.27 16.86
#